data_AF-A0A5C7WFA3-F1
#
_entry.id   AF-A0A5C7WFA3-F1
#
_cell.length_a   1.000
_cell.length_b   1.000
_cell.length_c   1.000
_cell.angle_alpha   90.00
_cell.angle_beta   90.00
_cell.angle_gamma   90.00
#
_symmetry.space_group_name_H-M   'P 1'
#
loop_
_entity.id
_entity.type
_entity.pdbx_description
1 polymer ?
#
loop_
_entity_poly.entity_id
_entity_poly.type
_entity_poly.pdbx_seq_one_letter_code
_entity_poly.pdbx_strand_id
1 'polypeptide(L)'
;MSEAPHPDSHQVRLTEPEALTNLHTVLELCASGQVKCSATTGRPSAATIGVIGAHLAGGDFYPDEPIAAFAWPLLLQSGGLAKLEGTRLQPTPQGRRALAAPAADAIRRLWHRWLTHGVIDEFSRIEHIKGQRSRNVLTAVKNRRPVIGSALATCRPGEWVAVDDLFAVMQRRRLNPSIARSERALWKLYLVDPEYGSLGYDGCHGWSIIEGRYTLAVLFEYAGTLGLIDLDYVSPAGARDDFRHNWGGDYLDTLSRYDGLRSIRLNDLGAYALGLTDTYQPPAPAHSGGVPLKVLANLDIVATGELPAADRLMLDAYARQGSDHVWTMSAASLLSAIDAGHDIARFAALLA
;
A
#
# COMPACT_ATOMS: atom_id res chain seq x y z
N MET A 1 19.77 8.15 21.28
CA MET A 1 19.87 6.68 21.16
C MET A 1 18.46 6.14 21.22
N SER A 2 17.89 5.83 20.05
CA SER A 2 16.55 5.23 19.97
C SER A 2 16.69 3.76 20.32
N GLU A 3 15.92 3.32 21.30
CA GLU A 3 15.82 1.91 21.69
C GLU A 3 15.33 1.12 20.46
N ALA A 4 16.11 0.13 20.03
CA ALA A 4 15.71 -0.74 18.93
C ALA A 4 14.44 -1.48 19.36
N PRO A 5 13.38 -1.52 18.54
CA PRO A 5 12.14 -2.18 18.92
C PRO A 5 12.40 -3.67 19.24
N HIS A 6 11.84 -4.14 20.35
CA HIS A 6 11.98 -5.51 20.81
C HIS A 6 11.44 -6.47 19.72
N PRO A 7 12.12 -7.60 19.44
CA PRO A 7 11.79 -8.50 18.32
C PRO A 7 10.36 -9.09 18.39
N ASP A 8 9.74 -9.06 19.57
CA ASP A 8 8.38 -9.57 19.81
C ASP A 8 7.31 -8.47 19.97
N SER A 9 7.57 -7.23 19.54
CA SER A 9 6.55 -6.18 19.58
C SER A 9 5.42 -6.48 18.57
N HIS A 10 4.37 -7.11 19.09
CA HIS A 10 3.10 -7.35 18.42
C HIS A 10 2.42 -6.02 18.10
N GLN A 11 2.05 -5.82 16.83
CA GLN A 11 1.41 -4.61 16.33
C GLN A 11 0.07 -4.95 15.69
N VAL A 12 -1.01 -4.38 16.24
CA VAL A 12 -2.34 -4.39 15.63
C VAL A 12 -2.61 -3.03 15.00
N ARG A 13 -2.93 -3.02 13.72
CA ARG A 13 -3.16 -1.80 12.93
C ARG A 13 -4.50 -1.83 12.23
N LEU A 14 -5.33 -0.85 12.55
CA LEU A 14 -6.63 -0.61 11.89
C LEU A 14 -6.39 0.23 10.65
N THR A 15 -6.44 -0.40 9.48
CA THR A 15 -5.91 0.22 8.25
C THR A 15 -6.95 1.05 7.51
N GLU A 16 -8.24 0.79 7.75
CA GLU A 16 -9.34 1.46 7.06
C GLU A 16 -9.31 3.00 7.25
N PRO A 17 -9.24 3.56 8.47
CA PRO A 17 -9.19 5.01 8.65
C PRO A 17 -7.95 5.65 8.00
N GLU A 18 -6.80 4.98 8.13
CA GLU A 18 -5.55 5.45 7.56
C GLU A 18 -5.60 5.48 6.04
N ALA A 19 -6.15 4.45 5.39
CA ALA A 19 -6.20 4.37 3.93
C ALA A 19 -7.09 5.44 3.31
N LEU A 20 -8.22 5.78 3.95
CA LEU A 20 -9.10 6.85 3.51
C LEU A 20 -8.37 8.20 3.49
N THR A 21 -7.58 8.50 4.53
CA THR A 21 -6.75 9.71 4.59
C THR A 21 -5.57 9.63 3.61
N ASN A 22 -4.87 8.50 3.58
CA ASN A 22 -3.65 8.30 2.79
C ASN A 22 -3.88 8.39 1.30
N LEU A 23 -5.04 7.95 0.79
CA LEU A 23 -5.41 8.12 -0.61
C LEU A 23 -5.34 9.60 -1.02
N HIS A 24 -5.96 10.49 -0.23
CA HIS A 24 -5.95 11.93 -0.51
C HIS A 24 -4.55 12.51 -0.37
N THR A 25 -3.83 12.16 0.70
CA THR A 25 -2.46 12.62 0.92
C THR A 25 -1.54 12.29 -0.26
N VAL A 26 -1.55 11.04 -0.75
CA VAL A 26 -0.63 10.66 -1.84
C VAL A 26 -1.07 11.27 -3.17
N LEU A 27 -2.37 11.43 -3.41
CA LEU A 27 -2.86 12.16 -4.59
C LEU A 27 -2.42 13.64 -4.58
N GLU A 28 -2.38 14.29 -3.41
CA GLU A 28 -1.85 15.65 -3.26
C GLU A 28 -0.33 15.73 -3.45
N LEU A 29 0.42 14.74 -2.95
CA LEU A 29 1.85 14.63 -3.24
C LEU A 29 2.11 14.44 -4.75
N CYS A 30 1.22 13.76 -5.46
CA CYS A 30 1.27 13.67 -6.93
C CYS A 30 0.95 15.03 -7.56
N ALA A 31 -0.11 15.70 -7.12
CA ALA A 31 -0.51 17.01 -7.64
C ALA A 31 0.57 18.08 -7.47
N SER A 32 1.27 18.07 -6.33
CA SER A 32 2.41 18.95 -6.05
C SER A 32 3.71 18.53 -6.76
N GLY A 33 3.69 17.45 -7.55
CA GLY A 33 4.83 17.00 -8.34
C GLY A 33 5.99 16.43 -7.53
N GLN A 34 5.75 16.05 -6.27
CA GLN A 34 6.74 15.50 -5.33
C GLN A 34 6.95 13.98 -5.52
N VAL A 35 5.99 13.29 -6.14
CA VAL A 35 6.08 11.85 -6.39
C VAL A 35 6.79 11.57 -7.70
N LYS A 36 7.88 10.79 -7.65
CA LYS A 36 8.66 10.36 -8.81
C LYS A 36 8.77 8.85 -8.88
N CYS A 37 8.58 8.32 -10.08
CA CYS A 37 8.77 6.90 -10.35
C CYS A 37 9.67 6.70 -11.58
N SER A 38 10.26 5.51 -11.65
CA SER A 38 11.03 5.06 -12.79
C SER A 38 10.14 5.01 -14.04
N ALA A 39 10.57 5.67 -15.13
CA ALA A 39 9.88 5.56 -16.42
C ALA A 39 9.89 4.12 -16.99
N THR A 40 10.89 3.31 -16.60
CA THR A 40 11.04 1.93 -17.07
C THR A 40 10.19 0.94 -16.27
N THR A 41 10.17 1.07 -14.94
CA THR A 41 9.57 0.06 -14.06
C THR A 41 8.30 0.53 -13.36
N GLY A 42 7.96 1.82 -13.43
CA GLY A 42 6.87 2.42 -12.68
C GLY A 42 7.10 2.49 -11.16
N ARG A 43 8.22 1.96 -10.65
CA ARG A 43 8.50 1.88 -9.21
C ARG A 43 8.89 3.24 -8.63
N PRO A 44 8.46 3.57 -7.40
CA PRO A 44 8.90 4.79 -6.74
C PRO A 44 10.39 4.75 -6.42
N SER A 45 11.02 5.93 -6.44
CA SER A 45 12.40 6.11 -5.98
C SER A 45 12.50 6.05 -4.45
N ALA A 46 13.69 5.81 -3.90
CA ALA A 46 13.92 5.87 -2.45
C ALA A 46 13.52 7.24 -1.84
N ALA A 47 13.82 8.33 -2.55
CA ALA A 47 13.39 9.67 -2.14
C ALA A 47 11.87 9.80 -2.10
N THR A 48 11.16 9.24 -3.09
CA THR A 48 9.69 9.23 -3.12
C THR A 48 9.09 8.39 -2.00
N ILE A 49 9.71 7.25 -1.68
CA ILE A 49 9.31 6.43 -0.54
C ILE A 49 9.44 7.23 0.77
N GLY A 50 10.56 7.93 0.97
CA GLY A 50 10.75 8.78 2.15
C GLY A 50 9.74 9.92 2.25
N VAL A 51 9.45 10.61 1.13
CA VAL A 51 8.44 11.68 1.08
C VAL A 51 7.05 11.15 1.42
N ILE A 52 6.64 10.03 0.83
CA ILE A 52 5.32 9.45 1.11
C ILE A 52 5.24 8.97 2.55
N GLY A 53 6.23 8.19 3.02
CA GLY A 53 6.27 7.66 4.37
C GLY A 53 6.15 8.73 5.46
N ALA A 54 6.76 9.91 5.24
CA ALA A 54 6.67 11.04 6.16
C ALA A 54 5.26 11.66 6.27
N HIS A 55 4.38 11.43 5.27
CA HIS A 55 3.03 12.00 5.22
C HIS A 55 1.92 10.96 5.44
N LEU A 56 2.24 9.66 5.48
CA LEU A 56 1.23 8.64 5.74
C LEU A 56 0.67 8.79 7.16
N ALA A 57 -0.66 8.83 7.28
CA ALA A 57 -1.37 8.61 8.52
C ALA A 57 -0.98 7.23 9.09
N GLY A 58 -0.48 7.22 10.33
CA GLY A 58 0.06 6.02 10.99
C GLY A 58 1.47 5.62 10.55
N GLY A 59 2.12 6.37 9.66
CA GLY A 59 3.44 6.04 9.11
C GLY A 59 3.41 4.82 8.17
N ASP A 60 4.58 4.22 7.88
CA ASP A 60 4.65 2.92 7.19
C ASP A 60 4.49 1.75 8.18
N PHE A 61 4.26 0.53 7.71
CA PHE A 61 4.07 -0.66 8.57
C PHE A 61 5.37 -1.07 9.27
N TYR A 62 6.50 -0.95 8.57
CA TYR A 62 7.83 -1.07 9.15
C TYR A 62 8.64 0.20 8.91
N PRO A 63 9.42 0.66 9.90
CA PRO A 63 10.24 1.86 9.75
C PRO A 63 11.35 1.70 8.71
N ASP A 64 12.02 0.54 8.71
CA ASP A 64 13.22 0.29 7.91
C ASP A 64 12.93 -0.43 6.58
N GLU A 65 11.75 -1.07 6.47
CA GLU A 65 11.32 -1.78 5.26
C GLU A 65 9.98 -1.26 4.76
N PRO A 66 9.96 -0.10 4.07
CA PRO A 66 8.72 0.50 3.61
C PRO A 66 7.88 -0.45 2.75
N ILE A 67 6.61 -0.59 3.14
CA ILE A 67 5.58 -1.40 2.48
C ILE A 67 4.55 -0.45 1.86
N ALA A 68 3.88 0.36 2.68
CA ALA A 68 2.78 1.20 2.22
C ALA A 68 3.26 2.35 1.34
N ALA A 69 4.36 3.01 1.69
CA ALA A 69 4.92 4.11 0.90
C ALA A 69 5.44 3.64 -0.47
N PHE A 70 5.87 2.38 -0.57
CA PHE A 70 6.23 1.76 -1.84
C PHE A 70 4.99 1.43 -2.70
N ALA A 71 3.91 0.93 -2.07
CA ALA A 71 2.73 0.45 -2.75
C ALA A 71 1.86 1.57 -3.34
N TRP A 72 1.67 2.68 -2.63
CA TRP A 72 0.75 3.75 -3.02
C TRP A 72 0.96 4.27 -4.46
N PRO A 73 2.19 4.62 -4.91
CA PRO A 73 2.42 5.06 -6.28
C PRO A 73 2.02 4.01 -7.32
N LEU A 74 2.22 2.72 -7.02
CA LEU A 74 1.86 1.61 -7.92
C LEU A 74 0.35 1.41 -7.99
N LEU A 75 -0.32 1.52 -6.85
CA LEU A 75 -1.79 1.46 -6.75
C LEU A 75 -2.43 2.58 -7.58
N LEU A 76 -1.99 3.83 -7.40
CA LEU A 76 -2.49 4.98 -8.17
C LEU A 76 -2.27 4.83 -9.69
N GLN A 77 -1.10 4.32 -10.10
CA GLN A 77 -0.79 4.03 -11.50
C GLN A 77 -1.70 2.95 -12.08
N SER A 78 -1.85 1.81 -11.39
CA SER A 78 -2.67 0.67 -11.86
C SER A 78 -4.15 1.02 -11.99
N GLY A 79 -4.64 1.86 -11.06
CA GLY A 79 -6.02 2.32 -11.00
C GLY A 79 -6.33 3.48 -11.95
N GLY A 80 -5.32 4.02 -12.63
CA GLY A 80 -5.49 5.16 -13.54
C GLY A 80 -5.79 6.48 -12.84
N LEU A 81 -5.57 6.58 -11.52
CA LEU A 81 -5.73 7.82 -10.78
C LEU A 81 -4.53 8.75 -10.97
N ALA A 82 -3.35 8.18 -11.23
CA ALA A 82 -2.18 8.96 -11.62
C ALA A 82 -1.45 8.28 -12.79
N LYS A 83 -0.75 9.06 -13.60
CA LYS A 83 0.03 8.59 -14.74
C LYS A 83 1.42 9.25 -14.72
N LEU A 84 2.40 8.58 -15.32
CA LEU A 84 3.73 9.15 -15.44
C LEU A 84 3.79 10.17 -16.57
N GLU A 85 4.37 11.32 -16.27
CA GLU A 85 4.81 12.33 -17.24
C GLU A 85 6.34 12.44 -17.10
N GLY A 86 7.04 11.73 -18.00
CA GLY A 86 8.46 11.42 -17.82
C GLY A 86 8.66 10.54 -16.58
N THR A 87 9.23 11.12 -15.52
CA THR A 87 9.46 10.45 -14.24
C THR A 87 8.57 10.97 -13.10
N ARG A 88 7.76 11.99 -13.34
CA ARG A 88 6.85 12.54 -12.33
C ARG A 88 5.51 11.83 -12.41
N LEU A 89 4.96 11.45 -11.27
CA LEU A 89 3.63 10.86 -11.19
C LEU A 89 2.61 11.97 -10.99
N GLN A 90 1.73 12.17 -11.98
CA GLN A 90 0.76 13.27 -12.01
C GLN A 90 -0.68 12.75 -11.95
N PRO A 91 -1.59 13.40 -11.21
CA PRO A 91 -2.99 13.00 -11.17
C PRO A 91 -3.64 13.07 -12.56
N THR A 92 -4.40 12.04 -12.92
CA THR A 92 -5.26 12.07 -14.11
C THR A 92 -6.52 12.90 -13.82
N PRO A 93 -7.37 13.20 -14.82
CA PRO A 93 -8.69 13.77 -14.55
C PRO A 93 -9.52 12.91 -13.59
N GLN A 94 -9.34 11.58 -13.61
CA GLN A 94 -9.98 10.67 -12.67
C GLN A 94 -9.39 10.81 -11.26
N GLY A 95 -8.06 10.94 -11.13
CA GLY A 95 -7.41 11.20 -9.84
C GLY A 95 -7.85 12.51 -9.20
N ARG A 96 -7.96 13.58 -10.01
CA ARG A 96 -8.50 14.86 -9.51
C ARG A 96 -9.94 14.75 -9.05
N ARG A 97 -10.79 14.00 -9.77
CA ARG A 97 -12.16 13.71 -9.33
C ARG A 97 -12.20 12.86 -8.05
N ALA A 98 -11.24 11.95 -7.87
CA ALA A 98 -11.17 11.12 -6.67
C ALA A 98 -10.90 11.93 -5.39
N LEU A 99 -10.24 13.09 -5.50
CA LEU A 99 -10.03 14.03 -4.38
C LEU A 99 -11.32 14.72 -3.90
N ALA A 100 -12.38 14.70 -4.72
CA ALA A 100 -13.69 15.28 -4.40
C ALA A 100 -14.78 14.22 -4.16
N ALA A 101 -14.46 12.94 -4.35
CA ALA A 101 -15.38 11.82 -4.19
C ALA A 101 -15.13 11.11 -2.85
N PRO A 102 -16.08 10.31 -2.33
CA PRO A 102 -15.82 9.44 -1.20
C PRO A 102 -14.62 8.53 -1.47
N ALA A 103 -13.62 8.58 -0.58
CA ALA A 103 -12.36 7.83 -0.75
C ALA A 103 -12.59 6.32 -0.89
N ALA A 104 -13.59 5.76 -0.20
CA ALA A 104 -13.95 4.35 -0.27
C ALA A 104 -14.28 3.88 -1.70
N ASP A 105 -14.95 4.69 -2.51
CA ASP A 105 -15.27 4.34 -3.89
C ASP A 105 -14.02 4.32 -4.77
N ALA A 106 -13.09 5.24 -4.53
CA ALA A 106 -11.82 5.26 -5.21
C ALA A 106 -10.97 4.04 -4.81
N ILE A 107 -10.90 3.70 -3.52
CA ILE A 107 -10.21 2.51 -3.00
C ILE A 107 -10.79 1.22 -3.61
N ARG A 108 -12.11 1.06 -3.62
CA ARG A 108 -12.78 -0.08 -4.27
C ARG A 108 -12.37 -0.22 -5.74
N ARG A 109 -12.37 0.89 -6.48
CA ARG A 109 -11.90 0.90 -7.89
C ARG A 109 -10.42 0.55 -8.00
N LEU A 110 -9.56 1.09 -7.12
CA LEU A 110 -8.13 0.76 -7.08
C LEU A 110 -7.93 -0.74 -6.89
N TRP A 111 -8.63 -1.37 -5.94
CA TRP A 111 -8.53 -2.80 -5.68
C TRP A 111 -8.93 -3.64 -6.91
N HIS A 112 -10.11 -3.39 -7.48
CA HIS A 112 -10.56 -4.13 -8.67
C HIS A 112 -9.60 -3.96 -9.86
N ARG A 113 -9.06 -2.76 -10.05
CA ARG A 113 -8.05 -2.49 -11.08
C ARG A 113 -6.73 -3.19 -10.76
N TRP A 114 -6.29 -3.21 -9.51
CA TRP A 114 -5.09 -3.92 -9.09
C TRP A 114 -5.19 -5.40 -9.42
N LEU A 115 -6.33 -6.05 -9.13
CA LEU A 115 -6.53 -7.48 -9.42
C LEU A 115 -6.38 -7.83 -10.91
N THR A 116 -6.56 -6.86 -11.81
CA THR A 116 -6.61 -7.07 -13.26
C THR A 116 -5.45 -6.43 -14.05
N HIS A 117 -4.77 -5.42 -13.49
CA HIS A 117 -3.73 -4.65 -14.17
C HIS A 117 -2.38 -4.70 -13.46
N GLY A 118 -1.39 -5.35 -14.10
CA GLY A 118 -0.04 -5.51 -13.55
C GLY A 118 0.92 -4.37 -13.91
N VAL A 119 1.18 -3.46 -12.98
CA VAL A 119 2.31 -2.49 -13.06
C VAL A 119 3.62 -3.14 -12.57
N ILE A 120 3.50 -4.14 -11.70
CA ILE A 120 4.59 -4.92 -11.12
C ILE A 120 4.11 -6.36 -10.90
N ASP A 121 5.05 -7.28 -10.70
CA ASP A 121 4.80 -8.62 -10.17
C ASP A 121 5.16 -8.65 -8.68
N GLU A 122 4.21 -8.96 -7.79
CA GLU A 122 4.46 -9.00 -6.33
C GLU A 122 5.53 -10.00 -5.93
N PHE A 123 5.70 -11.08 -6.71
CA PHE A 123 6.74 -12.06 -6.41
C PHE A 123 8.14 -11.45 -6.48
N SER A 124 8.30 -10.38 -7.28
CA SER A 124 9.55 -9.61 -7.34
C SER A 124 9.90 -8.85 -6.07
N ARG A 125 9.00 -8.82 -5.08
CA ARG A 125 9.23 -8.28 -3.73
C ARG A 125 9.72 -9.33 -2.74
N ILE A 126 9.71 -10.62 -3.12
CA ILE A 126 10.33 -11.70 -2.36
C ILE A 126 11.79 -11.85 -2.82
N GLU A 127 12.62 -10.89 -2.41
CA GLU A 127 13.94 -10.66 -2.99
C GLU A 127 14.94 -11.81 -2.75
N HIS A 128 14.76 -12.58 -1.66
CA HIS A 128 15.60 -13.74 -1.35
C HIS A 128 15.34 -14.94 -2.26
N ILE A 129 14.17 -15.04 -2.91
CA ILE A 129 13.94 -16.03 -3.97
C ILE A 129 14.46 -15.44 -5.28
N LYS A 130 15.61 -15.93 -5.75
CA LYS A 130 16.29 -15.45 -6.95
C LYS A 130 15.82 -16.20 -8.21
N GLY A 131 16.35 -15.78 -9.37
CA GLY A 131 16.09 -16.43 -10.65
C GLY A 131 14.72 -16.14 -11.29
N GLN A 132 13.89 -15.32 -10.64
CA GLN A 132 12.55 -14.92 -11.07
C GLN A 132 12.48 -14.30 -12.48
N ARG A 133 13.54 -13.59 -12.91
CA ARG A 133 13.62 -12.91 -14.21
C ARG A 133 13.95 -13.86 -15.37
N SER A 134 14.22 -15.13 -15.08
CA SER A 134 14.53 -16.11 -16.12
C SER A 134 13.34 -16.37 -17.03
N ARG A 135 13.63 -16.64 -18.31
CA ARG A 135 12.60 -16.94 -19.29
C ARG A 135 11.79 -18.16 -18.86
N ASN A 136 10.48 -18.07 -19.04
CA ASN A 136 9.55 -19.16 -18.81
C ASN A 136 9.46 -19.67 -17.35
N VAL A 137 9.79 -18.84 -16.34
CA VAL A 137 9.61 -19.16 -14.91
C VAL A 137 8.22 -18.87 -14.37
N LEU A 138 7.83 -17.60 -14.22
CA LEU A 138 6.59 -17.22 -13.50
C LEU A 138 5.32 -17.27 -14.37
N THR A 139 4.18 -17.63 -13.77
CA THR A 139 2.85 -17.46 -14.39
C THR A 139 2.47 -15.97 -14.45
N ALA A 140 1.41 -15.65 -15.19
CA ALA A 140 1.00 -14.26 -15.37
C ALA A 140 0.32 -13.69 -14.11
N VAL A 141 0.70 -12.46 -13.71
CA VAL A 141 0.11 -11.70 -12.59
C VAL A 141 -1.43 -11.67 -12.65
N LYS A 142 -2.00 -11.44 -13.85
CA LYS A 142 -3.45 -11.35 -14.08
C LYS A 142 -4.23 -12.61 -13.68
N ASN A 143 -3.56 -13.77 -13.60
CA ASN A 143 -4.18 -15.03 -13.17
C ASN A 143 -4.01 -15.24 -11.66
N ARG A 144 -2.98 -14.65 -11.05
CA ARG A 144 -2.62 -14.84 -9.65
C ARG A 144 -3.40 -13.96 -8.69
N ARG A 145 -3.50 -12.66 -8.98
CA ARG A 145 -4.16 -11.70 -8.08
C ARG A 145 -5.63 -11.99 -7.82
N PRO A 146 -6.46 -12.35 -8.83
CA PRO A 146 -7.88 -12.65 -8.57
C PRO A 146 -8.09 -13.82 -7.61
N VAL A 147 -7.14 -14.74 -7.53
CA VAL A 147 -7.17 -15.84 -6.56
C VAL A 147 -7.05 -15.31 -5.13
N ILE A 148 -6.19 -14.31 -4.90
CA ILE A 148 -6.05 -13.68 -3.57
C ILE A 148 -7.30 -12.87 -3.22
N GLY A 149 -7.88 -12.16 -4.19
CA GLY A 149 -9.17 -11.49 -4.00
C GLY A 149 -10.29 -12.48 -3.63
N SER A 150 -10.31 -13.64 -4.29
CA SER A 150 -11.27 -14.71 -3.97
C SER A 150 -11.02 -15.32 -2.59
N ALA A 151 -9.76 -15.46 -2.17
CA ALA A 151 -9.39 -15.94 -0.85
C ALA A 151 -9.84 -14.97 0.25
N LEU A 152 -9.60 -13.67 0.08
CA LEU A 152 -10.10 -12.63 0.99
C LEU A 152 -11.62 -12.65 1.13
N ALA A 153 -12.35 -12.88 0.03
CA ALA A 153 -13.80 -13.00 0.05
C ALA A 153 -14.32 -14.24 0.81
N THR A 154 -13.45 -15.18 1.20
CA THR A 154 -13.82 -16.30 2.08
C THR A 154 -13.74 -15.97 3.57
N CYS A 155 -13.05 -14.88 3.93
CA CYS A 155 -12.96 -14.41 5.31
C CYS A 155 -14.29 -13.80 5.75
N ARG A 156 -14.70 -14.06 6.99
CA ARG A 156 -15.86 -13.38 7.57
C ARG A 156 -15.47 -11.95 7.95
N PRO A 157 -16.22 -10.93 7.51
CA PRO A 157 -15.97 -9.55 7.93
C PRO A 157 -15.97 -9.42 9.46
N GLY A 158 -15.04 -8.64 10.00
CA GLY A 158 -14.91 -8.38 11.44
C GLY A 158 -14.22 -9.48 12.25
N GLU A 159 -13.92 -10.65 11.67
CA GLU A 159 -13.23 -11.75 12.35
C GLU A 159 -11.73 -11.76 12.00
N TRP A 160 -10.88 -11.91 13.02
CA TRP A 160 -9.44 -12.13 12.84
C TRP A 160 -9.19 -13.56 12.35
N VAL A 161 -8.36 -13.69 11.31
CA VAL A 161 -7.97 -14.96 10.71
C VAL A 161 -6.44 -15.03 10.70
N ALA A 162 -5.87 -16.06 11.33
CA ALA A 162 -4.44 -16.31 11.24
C ALA A 162 -4.08 -16.62 9.77
N VAL A 163 -2.95 -16.09 9.29
CA VAL A 163 -2.60 -16.25 7.87
C VAL A 163 -2.33 -17.71 7.50
N ASP A 164 -1.84 -18.53 8.43
CA ASP A 164 -1.62 -19.96 8.18
C ASP A 164 -2.96 -20.72 8.08
N ASP A 165 -4.01 -20.28 8.79
CA ASP A 165 -5.38 -20.80 8.61
C ASP A 165 -5.94 -20.39 7.25
N LEU A 166 -5.71 -19.15 6.83
CA LEU A 166 -6.08 -18.70 5.48
C LEU A 166 -5.37 -19.54 4.41
N PHE A 167 -4.07 -19.83 4.58
CA PHE A 167 -3.34 -20.71 3.68
C PHE A 167 -3.94 -22.12 3.62
N ALA A 168 -4.33 -22.67 4.76
CA ALA A 168 -4.99 -23.97 4.82
C ALA A 168 -6.36 -23.95 4.13
N VAL A 169 -7.14 -22.86 4.26
CA VAL A 169 -8.41 -22.67 3.54
C VAL A 169 -8.18 -22.56 2.04
N MET A 170 -7.18 -21.78 1.62
CA MET A 170 -6.83 -21.62 0.20
C MET A 170 -6.45 -22.95 -0.44
N GLN A 171 -5.60 -23.74 0.21
CA GLN A 171 -5.23 -25.08 -0.27
C GLN A 171 -6.44 -26.02 -0.32
N ARG A 172 -7.27 -26.06 0.72
CA ARG A 172 -8.49 -26.88 0.76
C ARG A 172 -9.49 -26.52 -0.34
N ARG A 173 -9.64 -25.22 -0.64
CA ARG A 173 -10.55 -24.70 -1.69
C ARG A 173 -9.91 -24.62 -3.07
N ARG A 174 -8.67 -25.08 -3.23
CA ARG A 174 -7.88 -24.97 -4.48
C ARG A 174 -7.75 -23.54 -5.01
N LEU A 175 -7.76 -22.56 -4.11
CA LEU A 175 -7.47 -21.15 -4.40
C LEU A 175 -5.94 -20.97 -4.45
N ASN A 176 -5.32 -21.53 -5.48
CA ASN A 176 -3.87 -21.50 -5.65
C ASN A 176 -3.47 -20.50 -6.75
N PRO A 177 -2.69 -19.44 -6.44
CA PRO A 177 -2.23 -18.50 -7.47
C PRO A 177 -1.28 -19.18 -8.48
N SER A 178 -0.59 -20.27 -8.10
CA SER A 178 0.39 -21.01 -8.91
C SER A 178 1.47 -20.10 -9.47
N ILE A 179 2.58 -19.94 -8.74
CA ILE A 179 3.61 -18.95 -9.09
C ILE A 179 4.53 -19.47 -10.18
N ALA A 180 5.10 -20.66 -9.99
CA ALA A 180 5.95 -21.31 -10.99
C ALA A 180 5.08 -21.92 -12.09
N ARG A 181 5.50 -21.76 -13.35
CA ARG A 181 4.77 -22.30 -14.52
C ARG A 181 4.73 -23.82 -14.61
N SER A 182 5.70 -24.48 -14.00
CA SER A 182 5.84 -25.94 -13.99
C SER A 182 6.86 -26.34 -12.93
N GLU A 183 6.91 -27.63 -12.60
CA GLU A 183 7.96 -28.17 -11.73
C GLU A 183 9.36 -27.87 -12.28
N ARG A 184 9.55 -27.94 -13.60
CA ARG A 184 10.82 -27.58 -14.23
C ARG A 184 11.18 -26.09 -14.08
N ALA A 185 10.19 -25.22 -13.88
CA ALA A 185 10.45 -23.81 -13.61
C ALA A 185 10.97 -23.56 -12.18
N LEU A 186 10.66 -24.44 -11.22
CA LEU A 186 11.16 -24.35 -9.85
C LEU A 186 12.67 -24.45 -9.78
N TRP A 187 13.29 -25.25 -10.65
CA TRP A 187 14.75 -25.38 -10.75
C TRP A 187 15.48 -24.07 -11.05
N LYS A 188 14.76 -23.07 -11.58
CA LYS A 188 15.30 -21.74 -11.85
C LYS A 188 15.11 -20.77 -10.69
N LEU A 189 14.28 -21.12 -9.72
CA LEU A 189 14.11 -20.34 -8.49
C LEU A 189 15.02 -20.92 -7.42
N TYR A 190 15.69 -20.06 -6.67
CA TYR A 190 16.67 -20.52 -5.69
C TYR A 190 16.90 -19.51 -4.58
N LEU A 191 17.35 -19.99 -3.43
CA LEU A 191 17.89 -19.17 -2.36
C LEU A 191 19.41 -19.13 -2.48
N VAL A 192 20.01 -17.96 -2.31
CA VAL A 192 21.48 -17.75 -2.29
C VAL A 192 22.21 -18.17 -3.58
N ASP A 193 22.29 -19.47 -3.89
CA ASP A 193 23.00 -20.14 -4.99
C ASP A 193 22.06 -21.01 -5.87
N PRO A 194 22.17 -20.96 -7.21
CA PRO A 194 21.26 -21.67 -8.12
C PRO A 194 21.42 -23.19 -8.17
N GLU A 195 22.59 -23.74 -7.84
CA GLU A 195 22.87 -25.18 -7.90
C GLU A 195 22.42 -25.85 -6.59
N TYR A 196 22.82 -25.29 -5.45
CA TYR A 196 22.56 -25.90 -4.14
C TYR A 196 21.26 -25.43 -3.52
N GLY A 197 20.91 -24.15 -3.68
CA GLY A 197 19.71 -23.55 -3.10
C GLY A 197 18.47 -23.63 -3.99
N SER A 198 18.50 -24.50 -5.02
CA SER A 198 17.39 -24.63 -5.98
C SER A 198 16.09 -25.07 -5.30
N LEU A 199 14.99 -24.40 -5.59
CA LEU A 199 13.65 -24.79 -5.13
C LEU A 199 13.09 -25.97 -5.93
N GLY A 200 13.83 -26.45 -6.95
CA GLY A 200 13.47 -27.63 -7.73
C GLY A 200 13.69 -28.96 -7.01
N TYR A 201 14.49 -28.97 -5.94
CA TYR A 201 14.67 -30.15 -5.10
C TYR A 201 13.39 -30.51 -4.35
N ASP A 202 13.22 -31.81 -4.09
CA ASP A 202 12.08 -32.31 -3.32
C ASP A 202 12.11 -31.74 -1.89
N GLY A 203 10.94 -31.36 -1.38
CA GLY A 203 10.79 -30.69 -0.09
C GLY A 203 11.24 -29.21 -0.04
N CYS A 204 11.90 -28.67 -1.07
CA CYS A 204 12.43 -27.31 -1.04
C CYS A 204 11.46 -26.21 -1.49
N HIS A 205 10.24 -26.55 -1.93
CA HIS A 205 9.25 -25.61 -2.47
C HIS A 205 7.87 -25.77 -1.82
N GLY A 206 7.84 -25.91 -0.49
CA GLY A 206 6.58 -25.95 0.25
C GLY A 206 5.66 -24.77 -0.11
N TRP A 207 4.35 -25.00 -0.09
CA TRP A 207 3.34 -24.02 -0.53
C TRP A 207 3.52 -22.66 0.16
N SER A 208 3.88 -22.65 1.46
CA SER A 208 4.10 -21.41 2.23
C SER A 208 5.32 -20.59 1.77
N ILE A 209 6.32 -21.23 1.16
CA ILE A 209 7.56 -20.60 0.69
C ILE A 209 7.31 -19.80 -0.59
N ILE A 210 6.50 -20.33 -1.52
CA ILE A 210 6.29 -19.73 -2.84
C ILE A 210 4.92 -19.04 -2.90
N GLU A 211 3.83 -19.81 -2.94
CA GLU A 211 2.46 -19.30 -3.02
C GLU A 211 2.08 -18.50 -1.77
N GLY A 212 2.52 -18.96 -0.59
CA GLY A 212 2.31 -18.28 0.68
C GLY A 212 2.99 -16.92 0.71
N ARG A 213 4.28 -16.83 0.38
CA ARG A 213 5.00 -15.53 0.33
C ARG A 213 4.42 -14.58 -0.70
N TYR A 214 4.00 -15.08 -1.87
CA TYR A 214 3.25 -14.26 -2.83
C TYR A 214 1.94 -13.74 -2.23
N THR A 215 1.20 -14.60 -1.52
CA THR A 215 -0.06 -14.23 -0.85
C THR A 215 0.17 -13.17 0.23
N LEU A 216 1.19 -13.33 1.09
CA LEU A 216 1.55 -12.32 2.10
C LEU A 216 1.91 -10.98 1.45
N ALA A 217 2.64 -10.99 0.33
CA ALA A 217 2.95 -9.76 -0.39
C ALA A 217 1.68 -9.03 -0.86
N VAL A 218 0.72 -9.75 -1.47
CA VAL A 218 -0.55 -9.15 -1.92
C VAL A 218 -1.37 -8.64 -0.74
N LEU A 219 -1.46 -9.40 0.35
CA LEU A 219 -2.22 -9.05 1.54
C LEU A 219 -1.61 -7.84 2.25
N PHE A 220 -0.34 -7.93 2.64
CA PHE A 220 0.31 -6.92 3.47
C PHE A 220 0.60 -5.65 2.68
N GLU A 221 1.16 -5.75 1.47
CA GLU A 221 1.60 -4.58 0.72
C GLU A 221 0.49 -3.86 -0.04
N TYR A 222 -0.55 -4.55 -0.46
CA TYR A 222 -1.55 -3.94 -1.34
C TYR A 222 -2.95 -3.90 -0.71
N ALA A 223 -3.45 -5.02 -0.18
CA ALA A 223 -4.75 -5.02 0.49
C ALA A 223 -4.71 -4.22 1.81
N GLY A 224 -3.64 -4.40 2.60
CA GLY A 224 -3.40 -3.66 3.84
C GLY A 224 -3.21 -2.17 3.59
N THR A 225 -2.40 -1.78 2.59
CA THR A 225 -2.22 -0.37 2.23
C THR A 225 -3.48 0.31 1.71
N LEU A 226 -4.35 -0.42 1.00
CA LEU A 226 -5.67 0.06 0.59
C LEU A 226 -6.69 0.07 1.73
N GLY A 227 -6.32 -0.37 2.93
CA GLY A 227 -7.21 -0.36 4.09
C GLY A 227 -8.28 -1.45 4.09
N LEU A 228 -8.15 -2.48 3.24
CA LEU A 228 -9.18 -3.52 3.10
C LEU A 228 -9.16 -4.52 4.25
N ILE A 229 -8.01 -4.65 4.91
CA ILE A 229 -7.80 -5.60 5.99
C ILE A 229 -7.03 -4.92 7.11
N ASP A 230 -7.48 -5.12 8.33
CA ASP A 230 -6.68 -4.80 9.50
C ASP A 230 -5.59 -5.84 9.67
N LEU A 231 -4.46 -5.41 10.23
CA LEU A 231 -3.23 -6.18 10.23
C LEU A 231 -2.79 -6.45 11.65
N ASP A 232 -2.40 -7.69 11.90
CA ASP A 232 -1.66 -8.12 13.08
C ASP A 232 -0.31 -8.66 12.61
N TYR A 233 0.78 -7.99 13.02
CA TYR A 233 2.13 -8.31 12.59
C TYR A 233 3.19 -8.08 13.67
N VAL A 234 4.34 -8.74 13.49
CA VAL A 234 5.57 -8.60 14.28
C VAL A 234 6.73 -8.25 13.35
N SER A 235 7.95 -8.09 13.88
CA SER A 235 9.16 -8.03 13.04
C SER A 235 9.24 -9.24 12.10
N PRO A 236 9.63 -9.08 10.82
CA PRO A 236 9.77 -10.22 9.92
C PRO A 236 10.93 -11.16 10.30
N ALA A 237 11.96 -10.63 10.97
CA ALA A 237 13.11 -11.42 11.40
C ALA A 237 12.69 -12.48 12.42
N GLY A 238 12.96 -13.75 12.11
CA GLY A 238 12.61 -14.89 12.96
C GLY A 238 11.10 -15.21 13.02
N ALA A 239 10.25 -14.51 12.27
CA ALA A 239 8.81 -14.72 12.36
C ALA A 239 8.37 -16.07 11.76
N ARG A 240 9.12 -16.57 10.77
CA ARG A 240 8.87 -17.82 10.06
C ARG A 240 10.18 -18.56 9.83
N ASP A 241 10.12 -19.88 9.92
CA ASP A 241 11.28 -20.76 9.79
C ASP A 241 11.13 -21.83 8.70
N ASP A 242 10.00 -21.83 7.97
CA ASP A 242 9.62 -22.82 6.96
C ASP A 242 10.61 -22.95 5.78
N PHE A 243 11.51 -21.99 5.62
CA PHE A 243 12.56 -21.98 4.59
C PHE A 243 13.96 -22.32 5.13
N ARG A 244 14.17 -22.41 6.45
CA ARG A 244 15.52 -22.57 7.04
C ARG A 244 16.19 -23.90 6.71
N HIS A 245 15.39 -24.91 6.38
CA HIS A 245 15.92 -26.21 5.96
C HIS A 245 16.39 -26.23 4.49
N ASN A 246 16.03 -25.22 3.70
CA ASN A 246 16.59 -25.06 2.37
C ASN A 246 18.03 -24.59 2.46
N TRP A 247 18.88 -25.08 1.55
CA TRP A 247 20.28 -24.67 1.51
C TRP A 247 20.42 -23.15 1.39
N GLY A 248 21.17 -22.56 2.31
CA GLY A 248 21.38 -21.11 2.39
C GLY A 248 20.24 -20.33 3.07
N GLY A 249 19.11 -20.97 3.38
CA GLY A 249 18.00 -20.37 4.11
C GLY A 249 18.26 -20.21 5.60
N ASP A 250 19.16 -21.01 6.16
CA ASP A 250 19.62 -20.96 7.55
C ASP A 250 20.34 -19.64 7.91
N TYR A 251 21.00 -19.02 6.93
CA TYR A 251 21.65 -17.71 7.09
C TYR A 251 20.73 -16.50 6.93
N LEU A 252 19.45 -16.71 6.59
CA LEU A 252 18.50 -15.64 6.41
C LEU A 252 17.71 -15.41 7.69
N ASP A 253 17.65 -14.17 8.18
CA ASP A 253 16.80 -13.81 9.31
C ASP A 253 15.31 -13.92 8.94
N THR A 254 14.98 -13.65 7.68
CA THR A 254 13.65 -13.74 7.09
C THR A 254 13.75 -14.08 5.60
N LEU A 255 12.71 -14.71 5.02
CA LEU A 255 12.63 -14.91 3.56
C LEU A 255 12.02 -13.70 2.84
N SER A 256 11.16 -12.95 3.52
CA SER A 256 10.56 -11.73 2.98
C SER A 256 10.18 -10.76 4.09
N ARG A 257 10.08 -9.47 3.73
CA ARG A 257 9.55 -8.43 4.62
C ARG A 257 8.13 -8.70 5.15
N TYR A 258 7.41 -9.62 4.52
CA TYR A 258 6.02 -9.94 4.87
C TYR A 258 5.91 -11.12 5.85
N ASP A 259 7.02 -11.77 6.20
CA ASP A 259 7.04 -12.97 7.05
C ASP A 259 6.44 -12.69 8.44
N GLY A 260 6.53 -11.43 8.88
CA GLY A 260 5.98 -10.95 10.15
C GLY A 260 4.46 -10.86 10.22
N LEU A 261 3.72 -10.99 9.11
CA LEU A 261 2.25 -10.96 9.14
C LEU A 261 1.69 -12.23 9.82
N ARG A 262 0.93 -12.04 10.90
CA ARG A 262 0.36 -13.11 11.74
C ARG A 262 -1.11 -13.34 11.48
N SER A 263 -1.90 -12.27 11.46
CA SER A 263 -3.34 -12.37 11.25
C SER A 263 -3.85 -11.18 10.44
N ILE A 264 -4.98 -11.40 9.78
CA ILE A 264 -5.70 -10.34 9.06
C ILE A 264 -7.15 -10.33 9.50
N ARG A 265 -7.80 -9.18 9.42
CA ARG A 265 -9.26 -9.07 9.60
C ARG A 265 -9.84 -8.27 8.45
N LEU A 266 -10.77 -8.88 7.71
CA LEU A 266 -11.52 -8.17 6.68
C LEU A 266 -12.44 -7.14 7.34
N ASN A 267 -12.20 -5.86 7.10
CA ASN A 267 -13.00 -4.77 7.67
C ASN A 267 -14.14 -4.34 6.73
N ASP A 268 -14.91 -3.32 7.11
CA ASP A 268 -16.11 -2.90 6.38
C ASP A 268 -15.76 -2.30 5.02
N LEU A 269 -14.66 -1.54 4.94
CA LEU A 269 -14.13 -1.04 3.67
C LEU A 269 -13.70 -2.20 2.75
N GLY A 270 -13.04 -3.23 3.29
CA GLY A 270 -12.68 -4.44 2.58
C GLY A 270 -13.88 -5.22 2.05
N ALA A 271 -14.90 -5.42 2.89
CA ALA A 271 -16.14 -6.09 2.51
C ALA A 271 -16.84 -5.34 1.36
N TYR A 272 -16.90 -4.01 1.42
CA TYR A 272 -17.42 -3.17 0.35
C TYR A 272 -16.57 -3.26 -0.93
N ALA A 273 -15.25 -3.19 -0.82
CA ALA A 273 -14.33 -3.25 -1.95
C ALA A 273 -14.35 -4.61 -2.66
N LEU A 274 -14.65 -5.70 -1.95
CA LEU A 274 -14.83 -7.03 -2.49
C LEU A 274 -16.25 -7.27 -3.06
N GLY A 275 -17.19 -6.34 -2.84
CA GLY A 275 -18.58 -6.48 -3.25
C GLY A 275 -19.37 -7.48 -2.40
N LEU A 276 -18.96 -7.71 -1.15
CA LEU A 276 -19.73 -8.49 -0.17
C LEU A 276 -20.88 -7.67 0.43
N THR A 277 -20.75 -6.34 0.39
CA THR A 277 -21.79 -5.37 0.76
C THR A 277 -21.93 -4.33 -0.36
N ASP A 278 -23.16 -3.87 -0.60
CA ASP A 278 -23.47 -2.89 -1.64
C ASP A 278 -23.23 -1.44 -1.19
N THR A 279 -23.27 -1.20 0.12
CA THR A 279 -23.15 0.12 0.72
C THR A 279 -22.02 0.13 1.74
N TYR A 280 -21.32 1.26 1.78
CA TYR A 280 -20.29 1.53 2.77
C TYR A 280 -20.69 2.73 3.63
N GLN A 281 -20.58 2.57 4.95
CA GLN A 281 -20.70 3.67 5.90
C GLN A 281 -19.34 3.86 6.55
N PRO A 282 -18.69 5.02 6.36
CA PRO A 282 -17.40 5.28 7.00
C PRO A 282 -17.56 5.27 8.52
N PRO A 283 -16.52 4.86 9.26
CA PRO A 283 -16.49 4.96 10.71
C PRO A 283 -16.78 6.41 11.12
N ALA A 284 -17.58 6.60 12.17
CA ALA A 284 -17.81 7.94 12.69
C ALA A 284 -16.46 8.61 12.99
N PRO A 285 -16.20 9.84 12.52
CA PRO A 285 -14.94 10.51 12.77
C PRO A 285 -14.75 10.62 14.29
N ALA A 286 -13.59 10.19 14.78
CA ALA A 286 -13.26 10.21 16.21
C ALA A 286 -13.31 11.63 16.81
N HIS A 287 -13.33 12.67 15.97
CA HIS A 287 -13.43 14.07 16.36
C HIS A 287 -14.61 14.73 15.63
N SER A 288 -15.70 14.97 16.36
CA SER A 288 -16.89 15.71 15.88
C SER A 288 -16.74 17.24 16.05
N GLY A 289 -15.51 17.76 16.12
CA GLY A 289 -15.24 19.20 16.06
C GLY A 289 -15.29 19.65 14.61
N GLY A 290 -15.88 20.82 14.32
CA GLY A 290 -15.89 21.39 12.97
C GLY A 290 -14.50 21.52 12.36
N VAL A 291 -14.44 21.83 11.05
CA VAL A 291 -13.17 21.98 10.32
C VAL A 291 -12.21 22.84 11.16
N PRO A 292 -11.01 22.33 11.51
CA PRO A 292 -10.12 23.01 12.45
C PRO A 292 -9.36 24.15 11.74
N LEU A 293 -10.07 24.95 10.95
CA LEU A 293 -9.55 26.06 10.15
C LEU A 293 -10.40 27.30 10.41
N LYS A 294 -9.71 28.43 10.56
CA LYS A 294 -10.35 29.74 10.65
C LYS A 294 -9.65 30.71 9.71
N VAL A 295 -10.41 31.29 8.78
CA VAL A 295 -9.92 32.36 7.92
C VAL A 295 -10.15 33.71 8.62
N LEU A 296 -9.07 34.48 8.77
CA LEU A 296 -9.06 35.79 9.38
C LEU A 296 -9.22 36.89 8.32
N ALA A 297 -9.62 38.09 8.74
CA ALA A 297 -9.84 39.23 7.84
C ALA A 297 -8.57 39.70 7.10
N ASN A 298 -7.39 39.36 7.62
CA ASN A 298 -6.10 39.64 7.00
C ASN A 298 -5.65 38.54 6.01
N LEU A 299 -6.54 37.60 5.65
CA LEU A 299 -6.28 36.46 4.77
C LEU A 299 -5.32 35.41 5.35
N ASP A 300 -5.09 35.44 6.67
CA ASP A 300 -4.46 34.32 7.36
C ASP A 300 -5.47 33.20 7.58
N ILE A 301 -5.02 31.98 7.31
CA ILE A 301 -5.71 30.74 7.65
C ILE A 301 -5.01 30.18 8.88
N VAL A 302 -5.75 30.03 9.97
CA VAL A 302 -5.25 29.51 11.24
C VAL A 302 -5.85 28.13 11.48
N ALA A 303 -4.98 27.14 11.68
CA ALA A 303 -5.39 25.83 12.15
C ALA A 303 -5.67 25.87 13.66
N THR A 304 -6.89 25.50 14.06
CA THR A 304 -7.33 25.46 15.47
C THR A 304 -7.19 24.08 16.10
N GLY A 305 -6.69 23.11 15.33
CA GLY A 305 -6.45 21.73 15.74
C GLY A 305 -5.50 21.02 14.78
N GLU A 306 -5.31 19.72 14.97
CA GLU A 306 -4.47 18.93 14.09
C GLU A 306 -5.11 18.76 12.71
N LEU A 307 -4.38 19.17 11.68
CA LEU A 307 -4.78 18.96 10.29
C LEU A 307 -4.21 17.65 9.75
N PRO A 308 -5.01 16.86 9.01
CA PRO A 308 -4.51 15.79 8.15
C PRO A 308 -3.43 16.29 7.20
N ALA A 309 -2.50 15.41 6.82
CA ALA A 309 -1.41 15.76 5.91
C ALA A 309 -1.89 16.28 4.55
N ALA A 310 -2.98 15.71 4.00
CA ALA A 310 -3.59 16.17 2.76
C ALA A 310 -4.03 17.64 2.82
N ASP A 311 -4.65 18.05 3.93
CA ASP A 311 -5.15 19.41 4.12
C ASP A 311 -3.99 20.40 4.26
N ARG A 312 -2.91 20.02 4.97
CA ARG A 312 -1.69 20.84 5.04
C ARG A 312 -1.03 21.01 3.67
N LEU A 313 -0.88 19.92 2.92
CA LEU A 313 -0.33 19.96 1.55
C LEU A 313 -1.18 20.85 0.64
N MET A 314 -2.50 20.84 0.83
CA MET A 314 -3.40 21.71 0.09
C MET A 314 -3.23 23.19 0.50
N LEU A 315 -3.09 23.50 1.79
CA LEU A 315 -2.81 24.85 2.27
C LEU A 315 -1.47 25.37 1.72
N ASP A 316 -0.42 24.53 1.73
CA ASP A 316 0.91 24.86 1.22
C ASP A 316 0.91 25.15 -0.30
N ALA A 317 -0.03 24.56 -1.05
CA ALA A 317 -0.17 24.81 -2.48
C ALA A 317 -0.77 26.19 -2.78
N TYR A 318 -1.61 26.74 -1.91
CA TYR A 318 -2.37 27.98 -2.15
C TYR A 318 -1.95 29.17 -1.30
N ALA A 319 -1.21 28.92 -0.22
CA ALA A 319 -0.84 29.91 0.78
C ALA A 319 0.59 29.68 1.25
N ARG A 320 1.23 30.73 1.74
CA ARG A 320 2.59 30.63 2.28
C ARG A 320 2.50 30.31 3.76
N GLN A 321 3.10 29.22 4.19
CA GLN A 321 3.22 28.89 5.61
C GLN A 321 4.12 29.94 6.31
N GLY A 322 3.56 30.61 7.31
CA GLY A 322 4.26 31.59 8.16
C GLY A 322 4.74 31.00 9.48
N SER A 323 4.00 30.04 10.03
CA SER A 323 4.34 29.24 11.21
C SER A 323 3.61 27.89 11.14
N ASP A 324 3.87 26.99 12.10
CA ASP A 324 3.36 25.61 12.11
C ASP A 324 1.84 25.48 11.90
N HIS A 325 1.07 26.48 12.30
CA HIS A 325 -0.40 26.48 12.24
C HIS A 325 -0.99 27.68 11.48
N VAL A 326 -0.17 28.47 10.77
CA VAL A 326 -0.63 29.68 10.09
C VAL A 326 -0.14 29.73 8.66
N TRP A 327 -1.08 29.92 7.74
CA TRP A 327 -0.84 30.12 6.32
C TRP A 327 -1.41 31.45 5.88
N THR A 328 -0.64 32.23 5.13
CA THR A 328 -1.10 33.53 4.60
C THR A 328 -1.41 33.39 3.11
N MET A 329 -2.66 33.68 2.74
CA MET A 329 -3.07 33.75 1.35
C MET A 329 -2.74 35.13 0.75
N SER A 330 -2.41 35.13 -0.53
CA SER A 330 -2.27 36.35 -1.32
C SER A 330 -2.82 36.12 -2.72
N ALA A 331 -3.15 37.21 -3.43
CA ALA A 331 -3.53 37.11 -4.85
C ALA A 331 -2.44 36.39 -5.67
N ALA A 332 -1.16 36.64 -5.37
CA ALA A 332 -0.04 36.01 -6.04
C ALA A 332 0.04 34.49 -5.79
N SER A 333 -0.16 34.05 -4.54
CA SER A 333 -0.12 32.61 -4.21
C SER A 333 -1.31 31.87 -4.84
N LEU A 334 -2.49 32.47 -4.83
CA LEU A 334 -3.68 31.90 -5.48
C LEU A 334 -3.50 31.77 -7.00
N LEU A 335 -3.02 32.83 -7.67
CA LEU A 335 -2.76 32.81 -9.10
C LEU A 335 -1.70 31.77 -9.46
N SER A 336 -0.60 31.70 -8.70
CA SER A 336 0.44 30.70 -8.91
C SER A 336 -0.09 29.26 -8.77
N ALA A 337 -1.01 29.01 -7.84
CA ALA A 337 -1.63 27.71 -7.66
C ALA A 337 -2.54 27.32 -8.84
N ILE A 338 -3.31 28.29 -9.35
CA ILE A 338 -4.15 28.10 -10.54
C ILE A 338 -3.29 27.83 -11.78
N ASP A 339 -2.20 28.58 -11.96
CA ASP A 339 -1.26 28.38 -13.07
C ASP A 339 -0.56 27.01 -12.99
N ALA A 340 -0.32 26.49 -11.78
CA ALA A 340 0.18 25.14 -11.54
C ALA A 340 -0.90 24.04 -11.74
N GLY A 341 -2.15 24.43 -12.06
CA GLY A 341 -3.24 23.51 -12.37
C GLY A 341 -4.00 22.98 -11.15
N HIS A 342 -3.87 23.62 -9.98
CA HIS A 342 -4.65 23.28 -8.80
C HIS A 342 -6.09 23.83 -8.89
N ASP A 343 -7.07 23.07 -8.38
CA ASP A 343 -8.49 23.42 -8.42
C ASP A 343 -8.93 24.32 -7.24
N ILE A 344 -9.15 25.61 -7.52
CA ILE A 344 -9.53 26.62 -6.52
C ILE A 344 -10.88 26.32 -5.85
N ALA A 345 -11.81 25.64 -6.54
CA ALA A 345 -13.12 25.32 -5.96
C ALA A 345 -12.97 24.36 -4.76
N ARG A 346 -12.02 23.44 -4.87
CA ARG A 346 -11.69 22.52 -3.79
C ARG A 346 -11.04 23.24 -2.61
N PHE A 347 -10.18 24.23 -2.89
CA PHE A 347 -9.55 25.03 -1.83
C PHE A 347 -10.60 25.84 -1.07
N ALA A 348 -11.55 26.44 -1.79
CA ALA A 348 -12.68 27.12 -1.18
C ALA A 348 -13.53 26.17 -0.31
N ALA A 349 -13.74 24.93 -0.75
CA ALA A 349 -14.49 23.93 0.02
C ALA A 349 -13.77 23.49 1.32
N LEU A 350 -12.44 23.46 1.33
CA LEU A 350 -11.66 23.18 2.55
C LEU A 350 -11.82 24.30 3.60
N LEU A 351 -11.99 25.55 3.15
CA LEU A 351 -12.08 26.72 4.03
C LEU A 351 -13.51 27.06 4.48
N ALA A 352 -14.52 26.38 3.92
CA ALA A 352 -15.95 26.64 4.15
C ALA A 352 -16.46 25.97 5.44
#